data_AF-A0A2A2PZR5-F1
#
_entry.id   AF-A0A2A2PZR5-F1
#
_cell.length_a   1.000
_cell.length_b   1.000
_cell.length_c   1.000
_cell.angle_alpha   90.00
_cell.angle_beta   90.00
_cell.angle_gamma   90.00
#
_symmetry.space_group_name_H-M   'P 1'
#
loop_
_entity.id
_entity.type
_entity.pdbx_description
1 polymer ?
#
loop_
_entity_poly.entity_id
_entity_poly.type
_entity_poly.pdbx_seq_one_letter_code
_entity_poly.pdbx_strand_id
1 'polypeptide(L)'
;MNKLALLFHSEVRAEVLRLLLGASQREMYRAEIIGLTPFAQRSVEEELQKLVDLELITTVKDGNRRYYSANRAHPLYPDLHAIVLKTSGLKDVLAAALPAKKIAFAFIFGSVAADREGAESDLDLMIVGSARHRDLASALRTAGEQIGREINPLFYTPDELARRVKAPDRFLNDVMAKPKLFVIGDENEFNRLVGRGLAPTA
;
A
#
# COMPACT_ATOMS: atom_id res chain seq x y z
N MET A 1 -29.14 -11.39 13.62
CA MET A 1 -28.35 -11.93 12.50
C MET A 1 -26.87 -11.89 12.90
N ASN A 2 -26.26 -13.04 13.22
CA ASN A 2 -24.81 -13.17 13.38
C ASN A 2 -24.15 -12.86 12.02
N LYS A 3 -23.26 -11.87 11.98
CA LYS A 3 -22.60 -11.37 10.77
C LYS A 3 -21.06 -11.55 10.80
N LEU A 4 -20.44 -12.41 11.62
CA LEU A 4 -19.00 -12.16 11.94
C LEU A 4 -18.86 -10.68 12.40
N ALA A 5 -19.83 -10.23 13.22
CA ALA A 5 -20.63 -9.05 12.89
C ALA A 5 -19.85 -7.75 12.78
N LEU A 6 -19.51 -7.44 11.52
CA LEU A 6 -18.83 -6.24 11.03
C LEU A 6 -17.32 -6.18 11.28
N LEU A 7 -16.66 -7.35 11.42
CA LEU A 7 -15.21 -7.69 11.40
C LEU A 7 -14.17 -6.74 12.03
N PHE A 8 -14.28 -5.42 11.91
CA PHE A 8 -13.61 -4.44 12.76
C PHE A 8 -14.49 -3.17 12.84
N HIS A 9 -15.56 -3.16 13.64
CA HIS A 9 -16.35 -1.94 13.87
C HIS A 9 -15.55 -0.75 14.45
N SER A 10 -14.31 -1.01 14.86
CA SER A 10 -13.35 -0.01 15.28
C SER A 10 -12.38 0.25 14.13
N GLU A 11 -12.52 1.43 13.50
CA GLU A 11 -11.56 1.93 12.52
C GLU A 11 -10.15 2.05 13.16
N VAL A 12 -10.10 2.32 14.46
CA VAL A 12 -8.85 2.35 15.26
C VAL A 12 -8.18 0.97 15.25
N ARG A 13 -8.95 -0.11 15.46
CA ARG A 13 -8.42 -1.47 15.47
C ARG A 13 -7.88 -1.86 14.10
N ALA A 14 -8.65 -1.59 13.05
CA ALA A 14 -8.22 -1.87 11.67
C ALA A 14 -6.90 -1.17 11.36
N GLU A 15 -6.76 0.10 11.76
CA GLU A 15 -5.55 0.88 11.51
C GLU A 15 -4.35 0.40 12.34
N VAL A 16 -4.54 0.03 13.61
CA VAL A 16 -3.48 -0.55 14.44
C VAL A 16 -3.02 -1.90 13.89
N LEU A 17 -3.95 -2.75 13.43
CA LEU A 17 -3.62 -4.02 12.78
C LEU A 17 -2.89 -3.79 11.45
N ARG A 18 -3.29 -2.80 10.64
CA ARG A 18 -2.58 -2.41 9.42
C ARG A 18 -1.12 -2.07 9.70
N LEU A 19 -0.86 -1.27 10.74
CA LEU A 19 0.48 -0.83 11.11
C LEU A 19 1.35 -1.99 11.64
N LEU A 20 0.82 -2.85 12.51
CA LEU A 20 1.61 -3.85 13.22
C LEU A 20 1.67 -5.21 12.49
N LEU A 21 0.64 -5.56 11.72
CA LEU A 21 0.52 -6.82 10.97
C LEU A 21 0.64 -6.58 9.45
N GLY A 22 1.03 -5.39 9.00
CA GLY A 22 1.27 -5.09 7.59
C GLY A 22 2.51 -5.77 7.01
N ALA A 23 2.93 -5.35 5.81
CA ALA A 23 4.11 -5.92 5.14
C ALA A 23 5.43 -5.54 5.85
N SER A 24 5.51 -4.31 6.37
CA SER A 24 6.64 -3.84 7.17
C SER A 24 6.48 -4.25 8.63
N GLN A 25 6.78 -5.52 8.94
CA GLN A 25 6.67 -6.05 10.29
C GLN A 25 7.86 -5.62 11.15
N ARG A 26 7.70 -4.46 11.81
CA ARG A 26 8.68 -3.89 12.73
C ARG A 26 8.04 -3.57 14.07
N GLU A 27 8.89 -3.45 15.09
CA GLU A 27 8.45 -2.95 16.39
C GLU A 27 8.20 -1.44 16.29
N MET A 28 7.11 -0.98 16.91
CA MET A 28 6.72 0.43 16.90
C MET A 28 6.45 0.88 18.32
N TYR A 29 6.96 2.05 18.69
CA TYR A 29 6.69 2.61 20.01
C TYR A 29 5.35 3.36 20.03
N ARG A 30 4.75 3.47 21.22
CA ARG A 30 3.39 4.03 21.40
C ARG A 30 3.13 5.34 20.65
N ALA A 31 4.01 6.33 20.81
CA ALA A 31 3.83 7.66 20.22
C ALA A 31 3.94 7.65 18.68
N GLU A 32 4.70 6.71 18.11
CA GLU A 32 4.76 6.53 16.66
C GLU A 32 3.43 6.01 16.11
N ILE A 33 2.85 4.98 16.76
CA ILE A 33 1.55 4.43 16.37
C ILE A 33 0.49 5.53 16.43
N ILE A 34 0.42 6.26 17.54
CA ILE A 34 -0.53 7.38 17.70
C ILE A 34 -0.36 8.42 16.58
N GLY A 35 0.88 8.84 16.29
CA GLY A 35 1.16 9.85 15.27
C GLY A 35 0.88 9.41 13.83
N LEU A 36 0.86 8.10 13.57
CA LEU A 36 0.53 7.53 12.26
C LEU A 36 -0.97 7.29 12.06
N THR A 37 -1.77 7.40 13.12
CA THR A 37 -3.23 7.28 13.04
C THR A 37 -3.92 8.64 13.11
N PRO A 38 -5.09 8.81 12.48
CA PRO A 38 -5.89 10.03 12.63
C PRO A 38 -6.73 10.05 13.91
N PHE A 39 -6.60 9.05 14.79
CA PHE A 39 -7.48 8.84 15.94
C PHE A 39 -6.93 9.45 17.24
N ALA A 40 -7.83 9.73 18.18
CA ALA A 40 -7.44 10.24 19.50
C ALA A 40 -6.55 9.24 20.24
N GLN A 41 -5.52 9.74 20.93
CA GLN A 41 -4.55 8.95 21.69
C GLN A 41 -5.21 7.90 22.59
N ARG A 42 -6.23 8.29 23.36
CA ARG A 42 -6.92 7.39 24.29
C ARG A 42 -7.56 6.20 23.57
N SER A 43 -8.18 6.43 22.42
CA SER A 43 -8.80 5.36 21.62
C SER A 43 -7.76 4.38 21.11
N VAL A 44 -6.60 4.87 20.66
CA VAL A 44 -5.48 4.03 20.21
C VAL A 44 -4.90 3.23 21.37
N GLU A 45 -4.70 3.85 22.54
CA GLU A 45 -4.19 3.17 23.74
C GLU A 45 -5.13 2.09 24.25
N GLU A 46 -6.44 2.36 24.30
CA GLU A 46 -7.45 1.37 24.67
C GLU A 46 -7.45 0.18 23.69
N GLU A 47 -7.24 0.44 22.40
CA GLU A 47 -7.22 -0.62 21.39
C GLU A 47 -5.93 -1.44 21.41
N LEU A 48 -4.77 -0.80 21.61
CA LEU A 48 -3.49 -1.49 21.83
C LEU A 48 -3.59 -2.41 23.05
N GLN A 49 -4.19 -1.95 24.14
CA GLN A 49 -4.35 -2.78 25.34
C GLN A 49 -5.23 -4.00 25.06
N LYS A 50 -6.38 -3.84 24.38
CA LYS A 50 -7.23 -4.98 24.01
C LYS A 50 -6.49 -6.00 23.15
N LEU A 51 -5.65 -5.57 22.20
CA LEU A 51 -4.89 -6.47 21.34
C LEU A 51 -3.76 -7.18 22.09
N VAL A 52 -3.17 -6.55 23.12
CA VAL A 52 -2.23 -7.20 24.05
C VAL A 52 -2.96 -8.24 24.90
N ASP A 53 -4.14 -7.90 25.43
CA ASP A 53 -4.94 -8.80 26.26
C ASP A 53 -5.43 -10.02 25.47
N LEU A 54 -5.66 -9.86 24.16
CA LEU A 54 -5.95 -10.95 23.21
C LEU A 54 -4.70 -11.70 22.74
N GLU A 55 -3.51 -11.31 23.21
CA GLU A 55 -2.21 -11.86 22.81
C GLU A 55 -1.93 -11.79 21.30
N LEU A 56 -2.65 -10.94 20.56
CA LEU A 56 -2.44 -10.72 19.12
C LEU A 56 -1.20 -9.86 18.85
N ILE A 57 -0.86 -9.00 19.80
CA ILE A 57 0.37 -8.20 19.79
C ILE A 57 1.11 -8.39 21.12
N THR A 58 2.44 -8.33 21.05
CA THR A 58 3.32 -8.35 22.22
C THR A 58 3.82 -6.96 22.54
N THR A 59 4.26 -6.77 23.78
CA THR A 59 4.91 -5.53 24.21
C THR A 59 6.23 -5.78 24.89
N VAL A 60 7.22 -4.94 24.56
CA VAL A 60 8.53 -4.91 25.22
C VAL A 60 8.73 -3.53 25.82
N LYS A 61 9.14 -3.49 27.09
CA LYS A 61 9.54 -2.25 27.76
C LYS A 61 11.05 -2.10 27.62
N ASP A 62 11.48 -0.97 27.07
CA ASP A 62 12.88 -0.59 26.98
C ASP A 62 13.03 0.83 27.52
N GLY A 63 13.66 0.93 28.70
CA GLY A 63 13.72 2.15 29.51
C GLY A 63 12.32 2.69 29.84
N ASN A 64 12.06 3.94 29.42
CA ASN A 64 10.75 4.59 29.57
C ASN A 64 9.84 4.44 28.34
N ARG A 65 10.26 3.65 27.34
CA ARG A 65 9.50 3.41 26.12
C ARG A 65 8.83 2.04 26.17
N ARG A 66 7.66 1.97 25.53
CA ARG A 66 6.91 0.74 25.33
C ARG A 66 6.77 0.52 23.84
N TYR A 67 7.30 -0.61 23.37
CA TYR A 67 7.22 -1.07 21.99
C TYR A 67 6.10 -2.10 21.85
N TYR A 68 5.50 -2.13 20.67
CA TYR A 68 4.46 -3.06 20.28
C TYR A 68 4.88 -3.76 18.98
N SER A 69 4.57 -5.04 18.87
CA SER A 69 4.86 -5.87 17.70
C SER A 69 3.83 -6.98 17.57
N ALA A 70 3.60 -7.48 16.35
CA ALA A 70 2.70 -8.61 16.15
C ALA A 70 3.23 -9.88 16.83
N ASN A 71 2.34 -10.61 17.53
CA ASN A 71 2.69 -11.90 18.10
C ASN A 71 2.67 -12.98 17.01
N ARG A 72 3.81 -13.26 16.39
CA ARG A 72 3.91 -14.26 15.30
C ARG A 72 3.68 -15.70 15.76
N ALA A 73 3.78 -15.98 17.06
CA ALA A 73 3.51 -17.30 17.62
C ALA A 73 2.00 -17.54 17.83
N HIS A 74 1.16 -16.51 17.71
CA HIS A 74 -0.27 -16.64 17.92
C HIS A 74 -0.95 -17.44 16.77
N PRO A 75 -1.84 -18.41 17.05
CA PRO A 75 -2.44 -19.25 16.01
C PRO A 75 -3.20 -18.50 14.91
N LEU A 76 -3.86 -17.39 15.25
CA LEU A 76 -4.59 -16.55 14.29
C LEU A 76 -3.71 -15.56 13.51
N TYR A 77 -2.43 -15.45 13.85
CA TYR A 77 -1.55 -14.48 13.21
C TYR A 77 -1.45 -14.65 11.68
N PRO A 78 -1.25 -15.87 11.13
CA PRO A 78 -1.16 -16.06 9.68
C PRO A 78 -2.42 -15.57 8.94
N ASP A 79 -3.61 -15.87 9.47
CA ASP A 79 -4.88 -15.48 8.87
C ASP A 79 -5.11 -13.96 8.95
N LEU A 80 -4.87 -13.35 10.11
CA LEU A 80 -5.01 -11.91 10.29
C LEU A 80 -4.01 -11.12 9.45
N HIS A 81 -2.76 -11.59 9.38
CA HIS A 81 -1.74 -11.01 8.52
C HIS A 81 -2.16 -11.07 7.04
N ALA A 82 -2.65 -12.22 6.57
CA ALA A 82 -3.13 -12.36 5.20
C ALA A 82 -4.32 -11.44 4.91
N ILE A 83 -5.26 -11.29 5.84
CA ILE A 83 -6.39 -10.34 5.69
C ILE A 83 -5.85 -8.92 5.54
N VAL A 84 -4.98 -8.47 6.46
CA VAL A 84 -4.40 -7.12 6.42
C VAL A 84 -3.66 -6.85 5.12
N LEU A 85 -2.87 -7.81 4.62
CA LEU A 85 -2.16 -7.67 3.36
C LEU A 85 -3.12 -7.52 2.17
N LYS A 86 -4.18 -8.35 2.13
CA LYS A 86 -5.18 -8.36 1.06
C LYS A 86 -6.06 -7.11 1.04
N THR A 87 -6.29 -6.47 2.19
CA THR A 87 -7.19 -5.31 2.29
C THR A 87 -6.47 -3.97 2.28
N SER A 88 -5.30 -3.89 2.93
CA SER A 88 -4.68 -2.59 3.27
C SER A 88 -3.16 -2.57 3.08
N GLY A 89 -2.53 -3.73 2.84
CA GLY A 89 -1.09 -3.88 2.67
C GLY A 89 -0.60 -3.74 1.23
N LEU A 90 -1.48 -3.52 0.25
CA LEU A 90 -1.15 -3.46 -1.19
C LEU A 90 0.03 -2.51 -1.48
N LYS A 91 -0.05 -1.27 -0.99
CA LYS A 91 1.01 -0.27 -1.18
C LYS A 91 2.32 -0.71 -0.53
N ASP A 92 2.26 -1.27 0.67
CA ASP A 92 3.46 -1.65 1.44
C ASP A 92 4.15 -2.87 0.83
N VAL A 93 3.39 -3.88 0.39
CA VAL A 93 3.92 -5.06 -0.31
C VAL A 93 4.58 -4.65 -1.63
N LEU A 94 3.92 -3.78 -2.41
CA LEU A 94 4.50 -3.27 -3.64
C LEU A 94 5.75 -2.41 -3.39
N ALA A 95 5.72 -1.52 -2.38
CA ALA A 95 6.87 -0.70 -2.03
C ALA A 95 8.08 -1.55 -1.62
N ALA A 96 7.86 -2.66 -0.91
CA ALA A 96 8.91 -3.61 -0.56
C ALA A 96 9.46 -4.37 -1.77
N ALA A 97 8.62 -4.66 -2.78
CA ALA A 97 9.02 -5.38 -3.99
C ALA A 97 9.72 -4.48 -5.03
N LEU A 98 9.52 -3.17 -4.98
CA LEU A 98 10.00 -2.21 -5.97
C LEU A 98 11.31 -1.53 -5.56
N PRO A 99 12.41 -1.67 -6.31
CA PRO A 99 13.68 -1.02 -6.00
C PRO A 99 13.66 0.47 -6.36
N ALA A 100 13.57 1.33 -5.34
CA ALA A 100 13.46 2.79 -5.50
C ALA A 100 14.55 3.44 -6.39
N LYS A 101 15.76 2.86 -6.48
CA LYS A 101 16.87 3.45 -7.25
C LYS A 101 16.67 3.46 -8.77
N LYS A 102 15.79 2.61 -9.32
CA LYS A 102 15.56 2.49 -10.77
C LYS A 102 14.17 2.96 -11.20
N ILE A 103 13.35 3.39 -10.26
CA ILE A 103 11.93 3.72 -10.47
C ILE A 103 11.74 5.16 -10.01
N ALA A 104 11.35 6.02 -10.95
CA ALA A 104 11.01 7.41 -10.66
C ALA A 104 9.59 7.50 -10.07
N PHE A 105 8.64 6.79 -10.68
CA PHE A 105 7.26 6.72 -10.20
C PHE A 105 6.73 5.29 -10.31
N ALA A 106 5.93 4.87 -9.33
CA ALA A 106 5.12 3.68 -9.45
C ALA A 106 3.75 3.92 -8.82
N PHE A 107 2.69 3.60 -9.55
CA PHE A 107 1.33 3.78 -9.05
C PHE A 107 0.38 2.73 -9.62
N ILE A 108 -0.61 2.37 -8.82
CA ILE A 108 -1.71 1.53 -9.25
C ILE A 108 -2.77 2.42 -9.90
N PHE A 109 -3.35 1.94 -11.00
CA PHE A 109 -4.44 2.59 -11.72
C PHE A 109 -5.55 1.57 -12.03
N GLY A 110 -6.63 2.02 -12.67
CA GLY A 110 -7.76 1.16 -13.01
C GLY A 110 -8.78 1.03 -11.89
N SER A 111 -9.56 -0.05 -11.89
CA SER A 111 -10.70 -0.27 -10.97
C SER A 111 -10.28 -0.25 -9.49
N VAL A 112 -9.07 -0.75 -9.19
CA VAL A 112 -8.53 -0.82 -7.83
C VAL A 112 -8.21 0.57 -7.27
N ALA A 113 -7.68 1.48 -8.08
CA ALA A 113 -7.43 2.86 -7.66
C ALA A 113 -8.72 3.69 -7.57
N ALA A 114 -9.78 3.27 -8.27
CA ALA A 114 -11.08 3.94 -8.29
C ALA A 114 -12.03 3.52 -7.16
N ASP A 115 -11.58 2.69 -6.20
CA ASP A 115 -12.36 2.17 -5.06
C ASP A 115 -13.69 1.48 -5.49
N ARG A 116 -13.70 0.94 -6.73
CA ARG A 116 -14.87 0.31 -7.37
C ARG A 116 -14.54 -1.15 -7.73
N GLU A 117 -14.83 -2.03 -6.78
CA GLU A 117 -15.05 -3.49 -6.90
C GLU A 117 -13.88 -4.50 -6.90
N GLY A 118 -14.19 -5.68 -6.33
CA GLY A 118 -13.61 -7.01 -6.64
C GLY A 118 -12.41 -7.47 -5.82
N ALA A 119 -12.56 -8.55 -5.04
CA ALA A 119 -11.45 -9.24 -4.36
C ALA A 119 -10.51 -9.98 -5.34
N GLU A 120 -10.96 -10.20 -6.58
CA GLU A 120 -10.32 -11.06 -7.61
C GLU A 120 -9.75 -10.27 -8.81
N SER A 121 -9.92 -8.95 -8.85
CA SER A 121 -9.47 -8.15 -10.00
C SER A 121 -7.95 -8.00 -10.03
N ASP A 122 -7.35 -8.16 -11.21
CA ASP A 122 -5.93 -7.91 -11.44
C ASP A 122 -5.50 -6.50 -11.01
N LEU A 123 -4.23 -6.37 -10.62
CA LEU A 123 -3.61 -5.12 -10.20
C LEU A 123 -2.79 -4.52 -11.34
N ASP A 124 -3.36 -3.51 -11.99
CA ASP A 124 -2.65 -2.73 -13.01
C ASP A 124 -1.64 -1.76 -12.36
N LEU A 125 -0.35 -2.01 -12.58
CA LEU A 125 0.74 -1.26 -11.97
C LEU A 125 1.53 -0.50 -13.04
N MET A 126 1.54 0.82 -12.99
CA MET A 126 2.40 1.64 -13.83
C MET A 126 3.76 1.82 -13.17
N ILE A 127 4.84 1.55 -13.91
CA ILE A 127 6.22 1.74 -13.46
C ILE A 127 6.93 2.67 -14.45
N VAL A 128 7.38 3.82 -13.96
CA VAL A 128 8.09 4.83 -14.73
C VAL A 128 9.54 4.89 -14.28
N GLY A 129 10.48 4.55 -15.16
CA GLY A 129 11.91 4.55 -14.84
C GLY A 129 12.78 3.74 -15.78
N SER A 130 13.95 3.33 -15.27
CA SER A 130 14.92 2.51 -16.00
C SER A 130 14.78 1.01 -15.71
N ALA A 131 13.98 0.64 -14.71
CA ALA A 131 13.64 -0.76 -14.43
C ALA A 131 12.98 -1.43 -15.65
N ARG A 132 13.24 -2.72 -15.82
CA ARG A 132 12.66 -3.57 -16.86
C ARG A 132 11.95 -4.77 -16.25
N HIS A 133 11.08 -5.41 -17.02
CA HIS A 133 10.33 -6.60 -16.58
C HIS A 133 11.24 -7.67 -15.95
N ARG A 134 12.40 -7.96 -16.57
CA ARG A 134 13.36 -8.95 -16.05
C ARG A 134 13.94 -8.58 -14.68
N ASP A 135 14.04 -7.30 -14.35
CA ASP A 135 14.54 -6.86 -13.04
C ASP A 135 13.53 -7.14 -11.92
N LEU A 136 12.22 -7.13 -12.23
CA LEU A 136 11.14 -7.10 -11.23
C LEU A 136 10.23 -8.31 -11.26
N ALA A 137 10.25 -9.14 -12.30
CA ALA A 137 9.28 -10.23 -12.51
C ALA A 137 9.16 -11.16 -11.29
N SER A 138 10.28 -11.58 -10.69
CA SER A 138 10.24 -12.44 -9.51
C SER A 138 9.67 -11.73 -8.28
N ALA A 139 10.05 -10.47 -8.06
CA ALA A 139 9.59 -9.69 -6.91
C ALA A 139 8.09 -9.37 -7.02
N LEU A 140 7.62 -9.00 -8.22
CA LEU A 140 6.21 -8.77 -8.49
C LEU A 140 5.39 -10.05 -8.41
N ARG A 141 5.90 -11.20 -8.85
CA ARG A 141 5.20 -12.48 -8.65
C ARG A 141 5.01 -12.80 -7.17
N THR A 142 6.07 -12.71 -6.36
CA THR A 142 5.96 -12.93 -4.90
C THR A 142 5.03 -11.92 -4.24
N ALA A 143 5.05 -10.65 -4.66
CA ALA A 143 4.10 -9.65 -4.19
C ALA A 143 2.65 -10.01 -4.54
N GLY A 144 2.40 -10.46 -5.77
CA GLY A 144 1.09 -10.90 -6.23
C GLY A 144 0.55 -12.09 -5.44
N GLU A 145 1.41 -13.07 -5.16
CA GLU A 145 1.08 -14.22 -4.29
C GLU A 145 0.69 -13.77 -2.87
N GLN A 146 1.41 -12.81 -2.29
CA GLN A 146 1.11 -12.26 -0.95
C GLN A 146 -0.21 -11.47 -0.93
N ILE A 147 -0.48 -10.70 -1.97
CA ILE A 147 -1.72 -9.92 -2.11
C ILE A 147 -2.89 -10.82 -2.55
N GLY A 148 -2.61 -12.01 -3.08
CA GLY A 148 -3.61 -12.90 -3.65
C GLY A 148 -4.23 -12.36 -4.94
N ARG A 149 -3.45 -11.60 -5.74
CA ARG A 149 -3.89 -11.00 -7.01
C ARG A 149 -2.74 -11.00 -8.02
N GLU A 150 -3.05 -11.20 -9.30
CA GLU A 150 -2.06 -11.02 -10.35
C GLU A 150 -1.69 -9.53 -10.49
N ILE A 151 -0.41 -9.24 -10.67
CA ILE A 151 0.09 -7.88 -10.89
C ILE A 151 0.49 -7.76 -12.35
N ASN A 152 -0.15 -6.83 -13.06
CA ASN A 152 0.10 -6.52 -14.46
C ASN A 152 0.93 -5.23 -14.58
N PRO A 153 2.27 -5.32 -14.64
CA PRO A 153 3.12 -4.14 -14.72
C PRO A 153 3.23 -3.59 -16.15
N LEU A 154 3.02 -2.28 -16.30
CA LEU A 154 3.36 -1.52 -17.49
C LEU A 154 4.60 -0.68 -17.23
N PHE A 155 5.56 -0.73 -18.16
CA PHE A 155 6.84 -0.04 -18.04
C PHE A 155 6.94 1.10 -19.04
N TYR A 156 7.31 2.29 -18.55
CA TYR A 156 7.65 3.44 -19.39
C TYR A 156 8.92 4.11 -18.91
N THR A 157 9.67 4.67 -19.85
CA THR A 157 10.66 5.70 -19.46
C THR A 157 9.95 7.04 -19.24
N PRO A 158 10.51 7.96 -18.43
CA PRO A 158 9.92 9.29 -18.25
C PRO A 158 9.66 10.02 -19.58
N ASP A 159 10.61 9.93 -20.52
CA ASP A 159 10.50 10.57 -21.84
C ASP A 159 9.41 9.93 -22.72
N GLU A 160 9.31 8.59 -22.71
CA GLU A 160 8.29 7.87 -23.47
C GLU A 160 6.89 8.20 -22.96
N LEU A 161 6.70 8.20 -21.65
CA LEU A 161 5.42 8.53 -21.04
C LEU A 161 5.01 9.96 -21.40
N ALA A 162 5.92 10.93 -21.24
CA ALA A 162 5.65 12.33 -21.57
C ALA A 162 5.31 12.51 -23.06
N ARG A 163 5.94 11.76 -23.97
CA ARG A 163 5.61 11.81 -25.41
C ARG A 163 4.26 11.18 -25.71
N ARG A 164 3.94 10.02 -25.14
CA ARG A 164 2.69 9.30 -25.43
C ARG A 164 1.46 9.94 -24.81
N VAL A 165 1.58 10.63 -23.67
CA VAL A 165 0.48 11.43 -23.12
C VAL A 165 0.17 12.65 -24.00
N LYS A 166 1.16 13.25 -24.68
CA LYS A 166 0.90 14.30 -25.68
C LYS A 166 0.22 13.77 -26.95
N ALA A 167 0.51 12.52 -27.30
CA ALA A 167 -0.12 11.87 -28.44
C ALA A 167 -1.58 11.50 -28.10
N PRO A 168 -2.46 11.27 -29.08
CA PRO A 168 -3.84 10.82 -28.86
C PRO A 168 -3.90 9.34 -28.39
N ASP A 169 -3.15 8.99 -27.36
CA ASP A 169 -3.17 7.68 -26.72
C ASP A 169 -4.37 7.61 -25.77
N ARG A 170 -5.46 7.00 -26.26
CA ARG A 170 -6.71 6.87 -25.51
C ARG A 170 -6.52 6.17 -24.16
N PHE A 171 -5.62 5.19 -24.09
CA PHE A 171 -5.38 4.44 -22.86
C PHE A 171 -4.68 5.31 -21.82
N LEU A 172 -3.55 5.95 -22.18
CA LEU A 172 -2.82 6.78 -21.22
C LEU A 172 -3.64 7.99 -20.77
N ASN A 173 -4.44 8.59 -21.65
CA ASN A 173 -5.31 9.71 -21.28
C ASN A 173 -6.39 9.28 -20.27
N ASP A 174 -6.96 8.09 -20.43
CA ASP A 174 -7.90 7.52 -19.44
C ASP A 174 -7.21 7.23 -18.10
N VAL A 175 -6.00 6.66 -18.13
CA VAL A 175 -5.19 6.45 -16.91
C VAL A 175 -4.86 7.76 -16.21
N MET A 176 -4.53 8.82 -16.97
CA MET A 176 -4.23 10.13 -16.40
C MET A 176 -5.46 10.78 -15.76
N ALA A 177 -6.65 10.57 -16.31
CA ALA A 177 -7.90 11.14 -15.81
C ALA A 177 -8.45 10.45 -14.54
N LYS A 178 -8.01 9.22 -14.25
CA LYS A 178 -8.47 8.43 -13.10
C LYS A 178 -7.60 8.64 -11.86
N PRO A 179 -8.16 8.37 -10.65
CA PRO A 179 -7.38 8.35 -9.41
C PRO A 179 -6.22 7.35 -9.51
N LYS A 180 -5.10 7.67 -8.85
CA LYS A 180 -3.87 6.86 -8.85
C LYS A 180 -3.44 6.63 -7.42
N LEU A 181 -3.13 5.38 -7.07
CA LEU A 181 -2.54 5.06 -5.78
C LEU A 181 -1.02 4.98 -5.92
N PHE A 182 -0.32 6.05 -5.55
CA PHE A 182 1.14 6.11 -5.64
C PHE A 182 1.83 5.24 -4.60
N VAL A 183 2.71 4.35 -5.08
CA VAL A 183 3.61 3.49 -4.31
C VAL A 183 5.00 4.14 -4.20
N ILE A 184 5.52 4.69 -5.30
CA ILE A 184 6.77 5.44 -5.37
C ILE A 184 6.52 6.79 -6.06
N GLY A 185 7.07 7.86 -5.47
CA GLY A 185 6.86 9.25 -5.91
C GLY A 185 5.52 9.81 -5.44
N ASP A 186 5.22 11.04 -5.87
CA ASP A 186 3.96 11.71 -5.58
C ASP A 186 3.26 12.25 -6.83
N GLU A 187 1.96 12.50 -6.71
CA GLU A 187 1.10 12.95 -7.80
C GLU A 187 1.50 14.33 -8.34
N ASN A 188 2.01 15.24 -7.49
CA ASN A 188 2.39 16.58 -7.94
C ASN A 188 3.65 16.53 -8.80
N GLU A 189 4.66 15.76 -8.39
CA GLU A 189 5.87 15.51 -9.19
C GLU A 189 5.54 14.81 -10.50
N PHE A 190 4.68 13.79 -10.45
CA PHE A 190 4.23 13.07 -11.63
C PHE A 190 3.49 13.99 -12.62
N ASN A 191 2.56 14.80 -12.13
CA ASN A 191 1.83 15.76 -12.95
C ASN A 191 2.75 16.83 -13.54
N ARG A 192 3.85 17.21 -12.86
CA ARG A 192 4.86 18.09 -13.45
C ARG A 192 5.65 17.41 -14.58
N LEU A 193 5.98 16.13 -14.45
CA LEU A 193 6.64 15.37 -15.52
C LEU A 193 5.76 15.30 -16.77
N VAL A 194 4.49 14.91 -16.59
CA VAL A 194 3.52 14.79 -17.67
C VAL A 194 3.10 16.17 -18.20
N GLY A 195 2.95 17.15 -17.32
CA GLY A 195 2.55 18.53 -17.60
C GLY A 195 3.62 19.40 -18.26
N ARG A 196 4.92 19.14 -18.03
CA ARG A 196 6.01 19.67 -18.90
C ARG A 196 5.86 19.19 -20.34
N GLY A 197 5.05 18.15 -20.55
CA GLY A 197 4.60 17.70 -21.84
C GLY A 197 3.44 18.52 -22.43
N LEU A 198 2.58 19.11 -21.61
CA LEU A 198 1.33 19.77 -21.96
C LEU A 198 1.45 21.31 -21.93
N ALA A 199 2.58 21.86 -22.38
CA ALA A 199 2.60 23.28 -22.70
C ALA A 199 1.61 23.53 -23.85
N PRO A 200 0.63 24.45 -23.72
CA PRO A 200 -0.19 24.84 -24.84
C PRO A 200 0.73 25.44 -25.89
N THR A 201 0.68 24.91 -27.11
CA THR A 201 1.12 25.68 -28.26
C THR A 201 -0.02 26.62 -28.58
N ALA A 202 0.29 27.92 -28.60
CA ALA A 202 -0.59 29.11 -28.74
C ALA A 202 -1.06 29.73 -27.41
#